data_AF-A0A529LYC7-F1
#
_entry.id   AF-A0A529LYC7-F1
#
_cell.length_a   1.000
_cell.length_b   1.000
_cell.length_c   1.000
_cell.angle_alpha   90.00
_cell.angle_beta   90.00
_cell.angle_gamma   90.00
#
_symmetry.space_group_name_H-M   'P 1'
#
loop_
_entity.id
_entity.type
_entity.pdbx_description
1 polymer ?
#
loop_
_entity_poly.entity_id
_entity_poly.type
_entity_poly.pdbx_seq_one_letter_code
_entity_poly.pdbx_strand_id
1 'polypeptide(L)' 'VIYKAMCDLLWTLWGLIQLANNNPVDDFRAYADGRFARCKALMETPEFSRHLAAIHRG' A
#
# COMPACT_ATOMS: atom_id res chain seq x y z
N VAL A 1 3.58 -7.25 -9.87
CA VAL A 1 3.87 -7.23 -8.41
C VAL A 1 4.12 -5.81 -7.91
N ILE A 2 5.04 -5.04 -8.50
CA ILE A 2 5.32 -3.64 -8.08
C ILE A 2 4.08 -2.73 -8.21
N TYR A 3 3.39 -2.75 -9.35
CA TYR A 3 2.16 -1.96 -9.51
C TYR A 3 1.05 -2.31 -8.51
N LYS A 4 1.01 -3.56 -8.05
CA LYS A 4 0.06 -4.00 -7.01
C LYS A 4 0.42 -3.40 -5.65
N ALA A 5 1.71 -3.37 -5.31
CA ALA A 5 2.22 -2.70 -4.11
C ALA A 5 1.92 -1.20 -4.13
N MET A 6 2.21 -0.52 -5.24
CA MET A 6 1.98 0.92 -5.37
C MET A 6 0.50 1.30 -5.34
N CYS A 7 -0.38 0.46 -5.91
CA CYS A 7 -1.83 0.67 -5.84
C CYS A 7 -2.34 0.53 -4.40
N ASP A 8 -1.87 -0.46 -3.65
CA ASP A 8 -2.22 -0.59 -2.23
C ASP A 8 -1.69 0.56 -1.38
N LEU A 9 -0.49 1.07 -1.69
CA LEU A 9 0.06 2.25 -1.04
C LEU A 9 -0.77 3.51 -1.32
N LEU A 10 -1.19 3.72 -2.58
CA LEU A 10 -2.05 4.85 -2.95
C LEU A 10 -3.37 4.86 -2.16
N TRP A 11 -4.03 3.70 -2.09
CA TRP A 11 -5.29 3.57 -1.34
C TRP A 11 -5.09 3.71 0.17
N THR A 12 -3.94 3.29 0.69
CA THR A 12 -3.57 3.52 2.10
C THR A 12 -3.47 5.01 2.40
N LEU A 13 -2.73 5.76 1.59
CA LEU A 13 -2.57 7.21 1.75
C LEU A 13 -3.89 7.95 1.61
N TRP A 14 -4.72 7.57 0.64
CA TRP A 14 -6.06 8.11 0.49
C TRP A 14 -6.94 7.83 1.73
N GLY A 15 -6.91 6.61 2.27
CA GLY A 15 -7.63 6.25 3.49
C GLY A 15 -7.21 7.09 4.70
N LEU A 16 -5.90 7.34 4.86
CA LEU A 16 -5.38 8.23 5.91
C LEU A 16 -5.86 9.67 5.77
N ILE A 17 -6.00 10.18 4.54
CA ILE A 17 -6.59 11.50 4.29
C ILE A 17 -8.08 11.52 4.70
N GLN A 18 -8.84 10.48 4.38
CA GLN A 18 -10.25 10.38 4.78
C GLN A 18 -10.41 10.30 6.31
N LEU A 19 -9.53 9.56 6.98
CA LEU A 19 -9.47 9.49 8.43
C LEU A 19 -9.17 10.86 9.04
N ALA A 20 -8.18 11.59 8.51
CA ALA A 20 -7.84 12.94 8.97
C ALA A 20 -8.99 13.95 8.76
N ASN A 21 -9.80 13.75 7.71
CA ASN A 21 -10.97 14.57 7.42
C ASN A 21 -12.21 14.19 8.26
N ASN A 22 -12.11 13.23 9.19
CA ASN A 22 -13.24 12.70 9.97
C ASN A 22 -14.42 12.26 9.10
N ASN A 23 -14.15 11.67 7.94
CA ASN A 23 -15.19 11.19 7.05
C ASN A 23 -15.95 10.01 7.71
N PRO A 24 -17.28 10.12 7.93
CA PRO A 24 -18.06 9.10 8.65
C PRO A 24 -18.55 7.95 7.75
N VAL A 25 -18.20 7.93 6.46
CA VAL A 25 -18.70 6.95 5.49
C VAL A 25 -18.25 5.52 5.82
N ASP A 26 -17.07 5.33 6.41
CA ASP A 26 -16.52 4.02 6.73
C ASP A 26 -15.44 4.13 7.83
N ASP A 27 -14.97 2.99 8.35
CA ASP A 27 -13.78 2.93 9.22
C ASP A 27 -12.50 3.02 8.38
N PHE A 28 -12.12 4.26 8.08
CA PHE A 28 -10.91 4.55 7.31
C PHE A 28 -9.61 4.17 8.03
N ARG A 29 -9.63 4.01 9.37
CA ARG A 29 -8.46 3.56 10.11
C ARG A 29 -8.21 2.08 9.88
N ALA A 30 -9.24 1.24 10.08
CA ALA A 30 -9.16 -0.17 9.77
C ALA A 30 -8.84 -0.42 8.28
N TYR A 31 -9.41 0.38 7.38
CA TYR A 31 -9.13 0.33 5.95
C TYR A 31 -7.65 0.60 5.63
N ALA A 32 -7.09 1.70 6.16
CA ALA A 32 -5.71 2.08 5.92
C ALA A 32 -4.73 1.07 6.51
N ASP A 33 -4.97 0.62 7.75
CA ASP A 33 -4.10 -0.34 8.44
C ASP A 33 -4.04 -1.70 7.70
N GLY A 34 -5.19 -2.20 7.22
CA GLY A 34 -5.24 -3.46 6.47
C GLY A 34 -4.50 -3.40 5.13
N ARG A 35 -4.60 -2.27 4.41
CA ARG A 35 -3.87 -2.08 3.15
C ARG A 35 -2.39 -1.84 3.36
N PHE A 36 -2.02 -1.10 4.40
CA PHE A 36 -0.63 -0.87 4.77
C PHE A 36 0.06 -2.18 5.14
N ALA A 37 -0.58 -3.01 5.96
CA ALA A 37 -0.04 -4.32 6.34
C ALA A 37 0.19 -5.22 5.12
N ARG A 38 -0.77 -5.26 4.17
CA ARG A 38 -0.63 -6.01 2.91
C ARG A 38 0.49 -5.46 2.03
N CYS A 39 0.59 -4.14 1.91
CA CYS A 39 1.65 -3.49 1.14
C CYS A 39 3.02 -3.82 1.73
N LYS A 40 3.18 -3.68 3.06
CA LYS A 40 4.40 -4.00 3.79
C LYS A 40 4.80 -5.46 3.61
N ALA A 41 3.87 -6.40 3.83
CA ALA A 41 4.13 -7.83 3.66
C ALA A 41 4.58 -8.16 2.24
N LEU A 42 4.00 -7.52 1.21
CA LEU A 42 4.40 -7.70 -0.17
C LEU A 42 5.80 -7.11 -0.45
N MET A 43 6.11 -5.94 0.11
CA MET A 43 7.43 -5.29 -0.03
C MET A 43 8.55 -6.05 0.69
N GLU A 44 8.24 -6.79 1.76
CA GLU A 44 9.18 -7.62 2.51
C GLU A 44 9.51 -8.95 1.80
N THR A 45 8.81 -9.30 0.71
CA THR A 45 9.10 -10.53 -0.04
C THR A 45 10.38 -10.42 -0.87
N PRO A 46 11.20 -11.50 -0.95
CA PRO A 46 12.36 -11.55 -1.84
C PRO A 46 12.02 -11.29 -3.31
N GLU A 47 10.81 -11.69 -3.73
CA GLU A 47 10.27 -11.47 -5.07
C GLU A 47 10.14 -9.98 -5.39
N PHE A 48 9.73 -9.16 -4.42
CA PHE A 48 9.63 -7.72 -4.61
C PHE A 48 10.99 -7.09 -4.88
N SER A 49 12.02 -7.45 -4.09
CA SER A 49 13.40 -7.00 -4.33
C SER A 49 13.92 -7.45 -5.69
N ARG A 50 13.60 -8.69 -6.11
CA ARG A 50 13.97 -9.20 -7.44
C ARG A 50 13.30 -8.43 -8.56
N HIS A 51 12.01 -8.12 -8.42
CA HIS A 51 11.28 -7.30 -9.38
C HIS A 51 11.82 -5.87 -9.43
N LEU A 52 12.20 -5.28 -8.30
CA LEU A 52 12.78 -3.95 -8.24
C LEU A 52 14.15 -3.90 -8.95
N ALA A 53 15.00 -4.90 -8.70
CA ALA A 53 16.29 -5.03 -9.36
C ALA A 53 16.15 -5.29 -10.88
N ALA A 54 15.08 -5.98 -11.32
CA ALA A 54 14.79 -6.16 -12.74
C ALA A 54 14.40 -4.85 -13.43
N ILE A 55 13.61 -3.99 -12.76
CA ILE A 55 13.27 -2.65 -13.27
C ILE A 55 14.51 -1.75 -13.31
N HIS A 56 15.36 -1.79 -12.27
CA HIS A 56 16.57 -0.96 -12.21
C HIS A 56 17.61 -1.31 -13.29
N ARG A 57 17.64 -2.58 -13.73
CA ARG A 57 18.52 -3.06 -14.81
C ARG A 57 17.92 -2.86 -16.21
N GLY A 58 16.71 -2.31 -16.31
CA GLY A 58 16.01 -2.00 -17.56
C GLY A 58 16.52 -0.72 -18.20
#